data_AF-A0A1B6BFF0-F1
#
_entry.id   AF-A0A1B6BFF0-F1
#
_cell.length_a   1.000
_cell.length_b   1.000
_cell.length_c   1.000
_cell.angle_alpha   90.00
_cell.angle_beta   90.00
_cell.angle_gamma   90.00
#
_symmetry.space_group_name_H-M   'P 1'
#
loop_
_entity.id
_entity.type
_entity.pdbx_description
1 polymer ?
#
loop_
_entity_poly.entity_id
_entity_poly.type
_entity_poly.pdbx_seq_one_letter_code
_entity_poly.pdbx_strand_id
1 'polypeptide(L)'
;MQSRKKYILQFALILVLFLIVLRLVGVIDLSLYTSKFNSNQTASFGKSSNLKNYQIELEYKDKNIDQHMIINGDYETETVTVKIETYTFSGNYYLPFYKNFVMHYKCTYKTPPMTLEDGTEGHLISGEIEGAIESEITGLCTIKKAKALAIERAVEAMKNTVIQSIIP
;
A
#
# COMPACT_ATOMS: atom_id res chain seq x y z
N MET A 1 -52.27 16.12 13.43
CA MET A 1 -51.35 15.80 12.30
C MET A 1 -49.91 16.29 12.49
N GLN A 2 -49.67 17.46 13.12
CA GLN A 2 -48.29 17.98 13.33
C GLN A 2 -47.41 17.13 14.27
N SER A 3 -47.99 16.45 15.26
CA SER A 3 -47.24 15.61 16.22
C SER A 3 -46.58 14.40 15.56
N ARG A 4 -47.29 13.68 14.68
CA ARG A 4 -46.75 12.51 13.94
C ARG A 4 -45.56 12.87 13.06
N LYS A 5 -45.57 14.03 12.41
CA LYS A 5 -44.44 14.52 11.59
C LYS A 5 -43.19 14.79 12.43
N LYS A 6 -43.34 15.33 13.65
CA LYS A 6 -42.22 15.56 14.58
C LYS A 6 -41.56 14.26 15.04
N TYR A 7 -42.35 13.23 15.36
CA TYR A 7 -41.80 11.92 15.76
C TYR A 7 -41.04 11.23 14.63
N ILE A 8 -41.58 11.29 13.40
CA ILE A 8 -40.89 10.75 12.22
C ILE A 8 -39.55 11.48 12.00
N LEU A 9 -39.54 12.80 12.12
CA LEU A 9 -38.33 13.60 11.96
C LEU A 9 -37.27 13.27 13.03
N GLN A 10 -37.67 13.15 14.29
CA GLN A 10 -36.77 12.77 15.38
C GLN A 10 -36.21 11.35 15.21
N PHE A 11 -37.06 10.40 14.81
CA PHE A 11 -36.63 9.04 14.54
C PHE A 11 -35.60 8.99 13.40
N ALA A 12 -35.86 9.71 12.31
CA ALA A 12 -34.91 9.83 11.20
C ALA A 12 -33.58 10.44 11.65
N LEU A 13 -33.61 11.46 12.51
CA LEU A 13 -32.39 12.10 13.02
C LEU A 13 -31.57 11.15 13.91
N ILE A 14 -32.23 10.39 14.79
CA ILE A 14 -31.61 9.38 15.65
C ILE A 14 -31.01 8.25 14.80
N LEU A 15 -31.72 7.80 13.77
CA LEU A 15 -31.23 6.78 12.85
C LEU A 15 -29.95 7.26 12.13
N VAL A 16 -29.92 8.50 11.67
CA VAL A 16 -28.74 9.10 11.02
C VAL A 16 -27.57 9.19 12.00
N LEU A 17 -27.80 9.64 13.23
CA LEU A 17 -26.77 9.68 14.29
C LEU A 17 -26.23 8.27 14.60
N PHE A 18 -27.11 7.28 14.70
CA PHE A 18 -26.73 5.89 14.94
C PHE A 18 -25.89 5.32 13.79
N LEU A 19 -26.26 5.59 12.54
CA LEU A 19 -25.47 5.21 11.37
C LEU A 19 -24.09 5.90 11.36
N ILE A 20 -23.99 7.16 11.80
CA ILE A 20 -22.70 7.86 11.96
C ILE A 20 -21.85 7.17 13.03
N VAL A 21 -22.42 6.78 14.17
CA VAL A 21 -21.70 6.08 15.25
C VAL A 21 -21.25 4.68 14.80
N LEU A 22 -22.13 3.88 14.20
CA LEU A 22 -21.77 2.56 13.65
C LEU A 22 -20.64 2.65 12.63
N ARG A 23 -20.64 3.72 11.83
CA ARG A 23 -19.58 4.02 10.86
C ARG A 23 -18.27 4.48 11.53
N LEU A 24 -18.33 5.26 12.61
CA LEU A 24 -17.13 5.62 13.41
C LEU A 24 -16.50 4.38 14.07
N VAL A 25 -17.33 3.45 14.55
CA VAL A 25 -16.90 2.16 15.12
C VAL A 25 -16.43 1.17 14.04
N GLY A 26 -16.70 1.46 12.75
CA GLY A 26 -16.23 0.67 11.61
C GLY A 26 -17.11 -0.54 11.26
N VAL A 27 -18.37 -0.54 11.71
CA VAL A 27 -19.36 -1.59 11.38
C VAL A 27 -19.93 -1.44 9.98
N ILE A 28 -20.02 -0.20 9.46
CA ILE A 28 -20.55 0.11 8.13
C ILE A 28 -19.48 0.84 7.31
N ASP A 29 -19.13 0.30 6.13
CA ASP A 29 -18.17 0.90 5.19
C ASP A 29 -18.88 1.85 4.20
N LEU A 30 -19.38 2.98 4.71
CA LEU A 30 -20.02 4.01 3.89
C LEU A 30 -18.98 5.06 3.48
N SER A 31 -18.09 4.66 2.59
CA SER A 31 -16.93 5.44 2.14
C SER A 31 -17.31 6.47 1.07
N LEU A 32 -17.59 7.71 1.48
CA LEU A 32 -17.84 8.86 0.59
C LEU A 32 -16.66 9.82 0.72
N TYR A 33 -15.60 9.56 -0.05
CA TYR A 33 -14.39 10.37 -0.02
C TYR A 33 -13.81 10.57 -1.41
N THR A 34 -13.05 11.65 -1.57
CA THR A 34 -12.09 11.83 -2.66
C THR A 34 -10.69 11.74 -2.05
N SER A 35 -9.77 11.16 -2.80
CA SER A 35 -8.40 10.97 -2.34
C SER A 35 -7.42 11.37 -3.43
N LYS A 36 -6.40 12.14 -3.05
CA LYS A 36 -5.22 12.41 -3.86
C LYS A 36 -4.02 11.79 -3.17
N PHE A 37 -3.23 11.07 -3.94
CA PHE A 37 -2.00 10.47 -3.48
C PHE A 37 -0.87 10.98 -4.36
N ASN A 38 0.22 11.37 -3.74
CA ASN A 38 1.47 11.65 -4.41
C ASN A 38 2.55 10.74 -3.84
N SER A 39 3.45 10.27 -4.68
CA SER A 39 4.47 9.30 -4.29
C SER A 39 5.84 9.80 -4.73
N ASN A 40 6.76 9.88 -3.77
CA ASN A 40 8.17 10.13 -4.05
C ASN A 40 8.96 8.94 -3.50
N GLN A 41 9.87 8.40 -4.31
CA GLN A 41 10.61 7.20 -3.94
C GLN A 41 12.01 7.23 -4.54
N THR A 42 12.95 6.68 -3.78
CA THR A 42 14.35 6.51 -4.18
C THR A 42 14.68 5.03 -4.05
N ALA A 43 15.33 4.47 -5.06
CA ALA A 43 15.71 3.07 -5.08
C ALA A 43 17.23 2.94 -5.25
N SER A 44 17.83 2.02 -4.50
CA SER A 44 19.20 1.57 -4.71
C SER A 44 19.17 0.15 -5.25
N PHE A 45 19.75 -0.06 -6.43
CA PHE A 45 19.66 -1.32 -7.15
C PHE A 45 21.03 -1.97 -7.35
N GLY A 46 21.19 -3.18 -6.82
CA GLY A 46 22.32 -4.06 -7.07
C GLY A 46 21.89 -5.24 -7.93
N LYS A 47 22.51 -5.40 -9.11
CA LYS A 47 22.29 -6.50 -10.03
C LYS A 47 23.61 -7.15 -10.39
N SER A 48 23.68 -8.45 -10.14
CA SER A 48 24.87 -9.26 -10.40
C SER A 48 24.79 -10.05 -11.71
N SER A 49 23.60 -10.17 -12.34
CA SER A 49 23.44 -10.83 -13.64
C SER A 49 22.16 -10.42 -14.39
N ASN A 50 22.18 -10.58 -15.71
CA ASN A 50 21.08 -10.28 -16.63
C ASN A 50 20.18 -11.51 -16.85
N LEU A 51 19.30 -11.80 -15.88
CA LEU A 51 18.18 -12.69 -16.13
C LEU A 51 17.02 -11.93 -16.79
N LYS A 52 16.11 -12.67 -17.44
CA LYS A 52 15.03 -12.12 -18.27
C LYS A 52 13.62 -12.43 -17.75
N ASN A 53 13.44 -13.50 -16.98
CA ASN A 53 12.17 -13.89 -16.38
C ASN A 53 12.20 -13.68 -14.86
N TYR A 54 11.23 -12.93 -14.33
CA TYR A 54 11.15 -12.59 -12.90
C TYR A 54 9.72 -12.73 -12.37
N GLN A 55 9.56 -13.41 -11.24
CA GLN A 55 8.35 -13.42 -10.45
C GLN A 55 8.53 -12.51 -9.24
N ILE A 56 7.86 -11.37 -9.22
CA ILE A 56 7.87 -10.43 -8.10
C ILE A 56 6.78 -10.84 -7.11
N GLU A 57 7.19 -11.14 -5.88
CA GLU A 57 6.29 -11.46 -4.78
C GLU A 57 6.33 -10.35 -3.74
N LEU A 58 5.18 -9.74 -3.48
CA LEU A 58 5.06 -8.65 -2.50
C LEU A 58 4.57 -9.21 -1.17
N GLU A 59 5.42 -9.08 -0.16
CA GLU A 59 5.13 -9.48 1.21
C GLU A 59 4.92 -8.27 2.11
N TYR A 60 3.83 -8.30 2.89
CA TYR A 60 3.64 -7.39 4.01
C TYR A 60 3.01 -8.11 5.21
N LYS A 61 3.68 -7.97 6.36
CA LYS A 61 3.36 -8.71 7.60
C LYS A 61 3.28 -10.23 7.41
N ASP A 62 4.27 -10.76 6.71
CA ASP A 62 4.42 -12.20 6.40
C ASP A 62 3.20 -12.80 5.69
N LYS A 63 2.46 -11.95 4.97
CA LYS A 63 1.41 -12.33 4.05
C LYS A 63 1.80 -11.88 2.66
N ASN A 64 1.67 -12.79 1.71
CA ASN A 64 1.77 -12.46 0.29
C ASN A 64 0.51 -11.66 -0.11
N ILE A 65 0.70 -10.47 -0.67
CA ILE A 65 -0.37 -9.52 -0.97
C ILE A 65 -0.58 -9.38 -2.47
N ASP A 66 0.47 -9.57 -3.26
CA ASP A 66 0.41 -9.49 -4.71
C ASP A 66 1.54 -10.31 -5.34
N GLN A 67 1.26 -10.90 -6.49
CA GLN A 67 2.23 -11.64 -7.31
C GLN A 67 2.19 -11.08 -8.72
N HIS A 68 3.37 -10.78 -9.27
CA HIS A 68 3.50 -10.27 -10.62
C HIS A 68 4.60 -10.99 -11.36
N MET A 69 4.33 -11.38 -12.61
CA MET A 69 5.28 -12.15 -13.40
C MET A 69 5.69 -11.34 -14.63
N ILE A 70 7.00 -11.17 -14.80
CA ILE A 70 7.64 -10.63 -15.99
C ILE A 70 8.19 -11.84 -16.75
N ILE A 71 7.62 -12.14 -17.90
CA ILE A 71 8.06 -13.23 -18.78
C ILE A 71 8.65 -12.61 -20.04
N ASN A 72 9.88 -12.99 -20.37
CA ASN A 72 10.63 -12.55 -21.53
C ASN A 72 11.37 -13.74 -22.16
N GLY A 73 10.62 -14.59 -22.85
CA GLY A 73 11.10 -15.81 -23.53
C GLY A 73 11.10 -17.06 -22.64
N ASP A 74 11.82 -18.10 -23.08
CA ASP A 74 11.84 -19.43 -22.46
C ASP A 74 12.92 -19.60 -21.36
N TYR A 75 13.25 -18.52 -20.64
CA TYR A 75 14.25 -18.56 -19.56
C TYR A 75 13.65 -19.09 -18.25
N GLU A 76 14.49 -19.63 -17.36
CA GLU A 76 14.06 -19.97 -15.99
C GLU A 76 13.60 -18.71 -15.24
N THR A 77 12.50 -18.83 -14.49
CA THR A 77 11.89 -17.72 -13.74
C THR A 77 12.51 -17.63 -12.36
N GLU A 78 13.07 -16.46 -12.03
CA GLU A 78 13.57 -16.20 -10.68
C GLU A 78 12.56 -15.42 -9.84
N THR A 79 12.40 -15.83 -8.58
CA THR A 79 11.51 -15.12 -7.65
C THR A 79 12.25 -13.98 -6.96
N VAL A 80 11.71 -12.77 -7.04
CA VAL A 80 12.16 -11.57 -6.32
C VAL A 80 11.14 -11.27 -5.23
N THR A 81 11.50 -11.48 -3.98
CA THR A 81 10.64 -11.16 -2.84
C THR A 81 10.87 -9.70 -2.44
N VAL A 82 9.79 -8.92 -2.38
CA VAL A 82 9.77 -7.52 -1.96
C VAL A 82 9.06 -7.44 -0.62
N LYS A 83 9.76 -6.99 0.42
CA LYS A 83 9.24 -6.93 1.79
C LYS A 83 9.16 -5.50 2.31
N ILE A 84 7.99 -5.10 2.79
CA ILE A 84 7.85 -3.86 3.55
C ILE A 84 8.32 -4.11 4.99
N GLU A 85 9.44 -3.50 5.38
CA GLU A 85 10.04 -3.69 6.70
C GLU A 85 9.45 -2.73 7.73
N THR A 86 9.37 -1.46 7.37
CA THR A 86 8.87 -0.42 8.27
C THR A 86 7.99 0.55 7.52
N TYR A 87 7.00 1.08 8.24
CA TYR A 87 6.20 2.21 7.79
C TYR A 87 5.84 3.10 8.97
N THR A 88 5.88 4.41 8.76
CA THR A 88 5.49 5.39 9.78
C THR A 88 4.53 6.39 9.16
N PHE A 89 3.53 6.81 9.94
CA PHE A 89 2.55 7.81 9.53
C PHE A 89 2.82 9.09 10.32
N SER A 90 2.89 10.21 9.61
CA SER A 90 3.01 11.55 10.18
C SER A 90 1.89 12.46 9.66
N GLY A 91 1.58 13.53 10.39
CA GLY A 91 0.51 14.45 10.02
C GLY A 91 -0.88 14.05 10.53
N ASN A 92 -1.92 14.56 9.88
CA ASN A 92 -3.30 14.45 10.33
C ASN A 92 -4.05 13.34 9.58
N TYR A 93 -4.17 12.18 10.21
CA TYR A 93 -4.97 11.06 9.72
C TYR A 93 -6.20 10.76 10.60
N TYR A 94 -6.43 11.54 11.67
CA TYR A 94 -7.45 11.27 12.68
C TYR A 94 -8.75 12.05 12.45
N LEU A 95 -8.69 13.21 11.78
CA LEU A 95 -9.88 14.01 11.53
C LEU A 95 -10.89 13.27 10.63
N PRO A 96 -12.21 13.36 10.92
CA PRO A 96 -13.22 12.54 10.26
C PRO A 96 -13.44 12.89 8.78
N PHE A 97 -13.37 14.18 8.42
CA PHE A 97 -13.74 14.70 7.09
C PHE A 97 -12.56 15.18 6.23
N TYR A 98 -11.38 15.35 6.81
CA TYR A 98 -10.20 15.79 6.09
C TYR A 98 -8.97 15.14 6.70
N LYS A 99 -8.20 14.43 5.91
CA LYS A 99 -6.95 13.80 6.33
C LYS A 99 -5.85 14.25 5.39
N ASN A 100 -4.77 14.75 5.96
CA ASN A 100 -3.57 15.12 5.25
C ASN A 100 -2.40 14.54 6.03
N PHE A 101 -1.80 13.48 5.51
CA PHE A 101 -0.77 12.72 6.19
C PHE A 101 0.26 12.20 5.19
N VAL A 102 1.44 11.91 5.71
CA VAL A 102 2.52 11.29 4.95
C VAL A 102 2.80 9.91 5.54
N MET A 103 2.92 8.92 4.67
CA MET A 103 3.40 7.59 5.04
C MET A 103 4.81 7.38 4.50
N HIS A 104 5.80 7.30 5.38
CA HIS A 104 7.14 6.89 5.00
C HIS A 104 7.22 5.37 5.06
N TYR A 105 7.86 4.75 4.08
CA TYR A 105 8.08 3.32 4.04
C TYR A 105 9.52 2.99 3.62
N LYS A 106 10.04 1.90 4.18
CA LYS A 106 11.29 1.28 3.77
C LYS A 106 11.05 -0.18 3.42
N CYS A 107 11.59 -0.59 2.28
CA CYS A 107 11.39 -1.90 1.73
C CYS A 107 12.68 -2.46 1.19
N THR A 108 12.85 -3.77 1.35
CA THR A 108 13.98 -4.52 0.82
C THR A 108 13.46 -5.50 -0.21
N TYR A 109 14.20 -5.69 -1.29
CA TYR A 109 13.91 -6.74 -2.26
C TYR A 109 15.14 -7.57 -2.53
N LYS A 110 14.95 -8.88 -2.62
CA LYS A 110 16.03 -9.84 -2.83
C LYS A 110 15.53 -11.13 -3.47
N THR A 111 16.40 -11.78 -4.25
CA THR A 111 16.19 -13.17 -4.70
C THR A 111 16.55 -14.14 -3.58
N PRO A 112 16.20 -15.43 -3.69
CA PRO A 112 16.81 -16.47 -2.86
C PRO A 112 18.36 -16.40 -2.89
N PRO A 113 19.03 -16.82 -1.80
CA PRO A 113 20.48 -16.92 -1.79
C PRO A 113 20.95 -18.03 -2.74
N MET A 114 22.02 -17.77 -3.49
CA MET A 114 22.65 -18.72 -4.40
C MET A 114 24.15 -18.45 -4.55
N THR A 115 24.88 -19.41 -5.12
CA THR A 115 26.29 -19.23 -5.47
C THR A 115 26.40 -18.34 -6.71
N LEU A 116 27.07 -17.20 -6.57
CA LEU A 116 27.32 -16.23 -7.64
C LEU A 116 28.50 -16.68 -8.53
N GLU A 117 28.71 -16.02 -9.67
CA GLU A 117 29.77 -16.35 -10.65
C GLU A 117 31.19 -16.31 -10.05
N ASP A 118 31.40 -15.55 -8.98
CA ASP A 118 32.66 -15.44 -8.25
C ASP A 118 32.85 -16.51 -7.15
N GLY A 119 31.89 -17.43 -7.00
CA GLY A 119 31.90 -18.50 -6.00
C GLY A 119 31.45 -18.06 -4.60
N THR A 120 31.02 -16.81 -4.42
CA THR A 120 30.45 -16.33 -3.16
C THR A 120 28.97 -16.66 -3.05
N GLU A 121 28.47 -16.92 -1.84
CA GLU A 121 27.02 -16.98 -1.60
C GLU A 121 26.46 -15.56 -1.53
N GLY A 122 25.43 -15.29 -2.32
CA GLY A 122 24.79 -13.97 -2.37
C GLY A 122 23.44 -13.98 -3.05
N HIS A 123 22.93 -12.78 -3.32
CA HIS A 123 21.66 -12.59 -4.02
C HIS A 123 21.95 -12.06 -5.43
N LEU A 124 21.29 -12.64 -6.45
CA LEU A 124 21.39 -12.18 -7.83
C LEU A 124 20.90 -10.74 -8.01
N ILE A 125 19.81 -10.43 -7.31
CA ILE A 125 19.24 -9.09 -7.23
C ILE A 125 19.06 -8.79 -5.75
N SER A 126 19.53 -7.62 -5.35
CA SER A 126 19.21 -7.05 -4.04
C SER A 126 19.10 -5.53 -4.12
N GLY A 127 18.33 -4.97 -3.21
CA GLY A 127 18.27 -3.52 -3.06
C GLY A 127 17.27 -3.07 -2.03
N GLU A 128 17.19 -1.75 -1.92
CA GLU A 128 16.35 -1.05 -0.95
C GLU A 128 15.56 0.03 -1.68
N ILE A 129 14.31 0.21 -1.25
CA ILE A 129 13.42 1.29 -1.68
C ILE A 129 13.00 2.04 -0.44
N GLU A 130 13.25 3.35 -0.45
CA GLU A 130 12.74 4.27 0.54
C GLU A 130 11.83 5.28 -0.15
N GLY A 131 10.64 5.47 0.42
CA GLY A 131 9.65 6.34 -0.19
C GLY A 131 8.69 6.96 0.80
N ALA A 132 7.93 7.92 0.27
CA ALA A 132 6.89 8.63 0.98
C ALA A 132 5.63 8.69 0.11
N ILE A 133 4.49 8.32 0.71
CA ILE A 133 3.16 8.53 0.14
C ILE A 133 2.52 9.71 0.87
N GLU A 134 2.43 10.84 0.17
CA GLU A 134 1.65 11.99 0.62
C GLU A 134 0.18 11.75 0.27
N SER A 135 -0.70 11.87 1.25
CA SER A 135 -2.10 11.53 1.12
C SER A 135 -2.97 12.70 1.56
N GLU A 136 -3.84 13.15 0.66
CA GLU A 136 -4.92 14.09 0.96
C GLU A 136 -6.27 13.40 0.71
N ILE A 137 -7.04 13.16 1.77
CA ILE A 137 -8.35 12.52 1.70
C ILE A 137 -9.40 13.48 2.25
N THR A 138 -10.34 13.87 1.40
CA THR A 138 -11.46 14.73 1.76
C THR A 138 -12.76 13.95 1.74
N GLY A 139 -13.58 14.16 2.75
CA GLY A 139 -14.84 13.46 2.95
C GLY A 139 -14.75 12.38 4.01
N LEU A 140 -15.80 11.59 4.03
CA LEU A 140 -16.11 10.62 5.04
C LEU A 140 -15.25 9.36 4.82
N CYS A 141 -14.14 9.26 5.57
CA CYS A 141 -13.19 8.14 5.54
C CYS A 141 -12.76 7.77 6.96
N THR A 142 -12.64 6.48 7.29
CA THR A 142 -12.15 6.06 8.62
C THR A 142 -10.63 6.08 8.66
N ILE A 143 -10.04 6.13 9.86
CA ILE A 143 -8.57 6.07 10.02
C ILE A 143 -8.02 4.75 9.44
N LYS A 144 -8.70 3.64 9.73
CA LYS A 144 -8.32 2.31 9.23
C LYS A 144 -8.31 2.27 7.70
N LYS A 145 -9.34 2.83 7.05
CA LYS A 145 -9.43 2.87 5.59
C LYS A 145 -8.37 3.81 4.99
N ALA A 146 -8.16 4.98 5.57
CA ALA A 146 -7.14 5.93 5.11
C ALA A 146 -5.73 5.32 5.13
N LYS A 147 -5.36 4.62 6.21
CA LYS A 147 -4.08 3.91 6.31
C LYS A 147 -3.98 2.75 5.31
N ALA A 148 -5.06 1.99 5.13
CA ALA A 148 -5.10 0.91 4.14
C ALA A 148 -4.86 1.42 2.72
N LEU A 149 -5.51 2.53 2.33
CA LEU A 149 -5.32 3.14 1.01
C LEU A 149 -3.86 3.59 0.79
N ALA A 150 -3.23 4.21 1.78
CA ALA A 150 -1.83 4.62 1.67
C ALA A 150 -0.89 3.41 1.51
N ILE A 151 -1.17 2.31 2.22
CA ILE A 151 -0.41 1.05 2.08
C ILE A 151 -0.61 0.46 0.67
N GLU A 152 -1.84 0.38 0.18
CA GLU A 152 -2.15 -0.09 -1.18
C GLU A 152 -1.38 0.73 -2.24
N ARG A 153 -1.31 2.06 -2.07
CA ARG A 153 -0.55 2.94 -2.97
C ARG A 153 0.96 2.76 -2.86
N ALA A 154 1.50 2.53 -1.67
CA ALA A 154 2.91 2.20 -1.54
C ALA A 154 3.24 0.87 -2.22
N VAL A 155 2.40 -0.16 -2.04
CA VAL A 155 2.54 -1.47 -2.72
C VAL A 155 2.60 -1.28 -4.23
N GLU A 156 1.69 -0.49 -4.79
CA GLU A 156 1.67 -0.16 -6.22
C GLU A 156 2.94 0.60 -6.67
N ALA A 157 3.36 1.63 -5.93
CA ALA A 157 4.53 2.43 -6.25
C ALA A 157 5.84 1.62 -6.18
N MET A 158 5.97 0.75 -5.18
CA MET A 158 7.09 -0.18 -5.04
C MET A 158 7.14 -1.17 -6.18
N LYS A 159 6.01 -1.82 -6.49
CA LYS A 159 5.92 -2.78 -7.60
C LYS A 159 6.43 -2.16 -8.89
N ASN A 160 5.95 -0.96 -9.21
CA ASN A 160 6.39 -0.24 -10.41
C ASN A 160 7.90 0.08 -10.38
N THR A 161 8.43 0.47 -9.23
CA THR A 161 9.87 0.77 -9.07
C THR A 161 10.75 -0.47 -9.23
N VAL A 162 10.35 -1.59 -8.63
CA VAL A 162 11.06 -2.86 -8.75
C VAL A 162 11.03 -3.32 -10.21
N ILE A 163 9.87 -3.29 -10.86
CA ILE A 163 9.74 -3.62 -12.29
C ILE A 163 10.67 -2.74 -13.14
N GLN A 164 10.66 -1.42 -12.94
CA GLN A 164 11.52 -0.48 -13.69
C GLN A 164 13.01 -0.66 -13.39
N SER A 165 13.37 -1.12 -12.18
CA SER A 165 14.77 -1.35 -11.83
C SER A 165 15.28 -2.69 -12.43
N ILE A 166 14.39 -3.66 -12.59
CA ILE A 166 14.69 -4.99 -13.13
C ILE A 166 14.68 -5.01 -14.67
N ILE A 167 13.72 -4.33 -15.30
CA ILE A 167 13.58 -4.20 -16.75
C ILE A 167 14.39 -2.97 -17.23
N PRO A 168 15.47 -3.16 -18.00
CA PRO A 168 16.27 -2.05 -18.53
C PRO A 168 15.53 -1.18 -19.56
#